data_AF-Q313J0-F1
#
_entry.id   AF-Q313J0-F1
#
_cell.length_a   1.000
_cell.length_b   1.000
_cell.length_c   1.000
_cell.angle_alpha   90.00
_cell.angle_beta   90.00
_cell.angle_gamma   90.00
#
_symmetry.space_group_name_H-M   'P 1'
#
loop_
_entity.id
_entity.type
_entity.pdbx_description
1 polymer ?
#
loop_
_entity_poly.entity_id
_entity_poly.type
_entity_poly.pdbx_seq_one_letter_code
_entity_poly.pdbx_strand_id
1 'polypeptide(L)'
;METNPPADVSLPDNIPDVEALVARYDRELQSADAEIARLRSAEDLKKGIFFASEIHAAVQMKNSLTVQRQFAVNRLNRLRMETAPF
;
A
#
# COMPACT_ATOMS: atom_id res chain seq x y z
N MET A 1 22.52 -14.59 11.85
CA MET A 1 21.39 -13.70 11.56
C MET A 1 20.51 -14.43 10.57
N GLU A 2 19.47 -15.12 11.03
CA GLU A 2 18.44 -15.65 10.14
C GLU A 2 17.75 -14.45 9.49
N THR A 3 17.97 -14.28 8.19
CA THR A 3 17.10 -13.46 7.35
C THR A 3 15.76 -14.18 7.31
N ASN A 4 14.87 -13.87 8.26
CA ASN A 4 13.48 -14.26 8.14
C ASN A 4 12.99 -13.64 6.83
N PRO A 5 12.60 -14.43 5.80
CA PRO A 5 12.00 -13.85 4.62
C PRO A 5 10.81 -13.00 5.09
N PRO A 6 10.56 -11.82 4.50
CA PRO A 6 9.35 -11.08 4.83
C PRO A 6 8.20 -12.07 4.68
N ALA A 7 7.43 -12.27 5.76
CA ALA A 7 6.35 -13.24 5.83
C ALA A 7 5.69 -13.29 4.46
N ASP A 8 5.77 -14.45 3.80
CA ASP A 8 5.21 -14.66 2.49
C ASP A 8 3.72 -14.38 2.61
N VAL A 9 3.33 -13.13 2.34
CA VAL A 9 1.92 -12.73 2.27
C VAL A 9 1.47 -13.39 0.99
N SER A 10 1.11 -14.66 1.12
CA SER A 10 0.69 -15.49 0.00
C SER A 10 -0.45 -14.76 -0.69
N LEU A 11 -0.15 -14.27 -1.90
CA LEU A 11 -1.15 -13.55 -2.69
C LEU A 11 -2.22 -14.56 -3.10
N PRO A 12 -3.50 -14.16 -3.10
CA PRO A 12 -4.57 -15.05 -3.53
C PRO A 12 -4.31 -15.61 -4.94
N ASP A 13 -4.85 -16.80 -5.19
CA ASP A 13 -4.66 -17.56 -6.41
C ASP A 13 -5.85 -17.49 -7.38
N ASN A 14 -6.90 -16.78 -7.01
CA ASN A 14 -8.06 -16.55 -7.85
C ASN A 14 -8.24 -15.06 -8.16
N ILE A 15 -8.76 -14.77 -9.35
CA ILE A 15 -8.92 -13.40 -9.86
C ILE A 15 -9.78 -12.52 -8.93
N PRO A 16 -10.98 -12.96 -8.47
CA PRO A 16 -11.83 -12.13 -7.61
C PRO A 16 -11.15 -11.66 -6.31
N ASP A 17 -10.43 -12.56 -5.64
CA ASP A 17 -9.76 -12.22 -4.38
C ASP A 17 -8.58 -11.28 -4.59
N VAL A 18 -7.82 -11.46 -5.69
CA VAL A 18 -6.73 -10.53 -6.03
C VAL A 18 -7.30 -9.15 -6.41
N GLU A 19 -8.43 -9.08 -7.12
CA GLU A 19 -9.11 -7.82 -7.43
C GLU A 19 -9.58 -7.11 -6.16
N ALA A 20 -10.20 -7.84 -5.22
CA ALA A 20 -10.59 -7.30 -3.93
C ALA A 20 -9.38 -6.78 -3.12
N LEU A 21 -8.25 -7.50 -3.19
CA LEU A 21 -7.01 -7.10 -2.54
C LEU A 21 -6.43 -5.81 -3.14
N VAL A 22 -6.41 -5.68 -4.47
CA VAL A 22 -6.00 -4.44 -5.14
C VAL A 22 -6.91 -3.27 -4.73
N ALA A 23 -8.23 -3.46 -4.73
CA ALA A 23 -9.18 -2.43 -4.32
C ALA A 23 -9.05 -2.05 -2.84
N ARG A 24 -8.65 -2.98 -1.98
CA ARG A 24 -8.30 -2.69 -0.58
C ARG A 24 -7.05 -1.80 -0.50
N TYR A 25 -5.96 -2.17 -1.17
CA TYR A 25 -4.75 -1.35 -1.18
C TYR A 25 -4.99 0.05 -1.77
N ASP A 26 -5.83 0.19 -2.78
CA ASP A 26 -6.21 1.49 -3.34
C ASP A 26 -6.90 2.39 -2.29
N ARG A 27 -7.82 1.84 -1.50
CA ARG A 27 -8.47 2.58 -0.40
C ARG A 27 -7.50 2.95 0.72
N GLU A 28 -6.58 2.05 1.06
CA GLU A 28 -5.57 2.30 2.09
C GLU A 28 -4.55 3.35 1.64
N LEU A 29 -4.15 3.36 0.37
CA LEU A 29 -3.31 4.40 -0.22
C LEU A 29 -3.98 5.78 -0.16
N GLN A 30 -5.27 5.85 -0.54
CA GLN A 30 -6.04 7.10 -0.44
C GLN A 30 -6.13 7.60 1.01
N SER A 31 -6.30 6.67 1.96
CA SER A 31 -6.35 7.00 3.39
C SER A 31 -4.99 7.53 3.90
N ALA A 32 -3.88 6.92 3.48
CA ALA A 32 -2.54 7.39 3.82
C ALA A 32 -2.25 8.79 3.23
N ASP A 33 -2.69 9.04 1.99
CA ASP A 33 -2.57 10.36 1.37
C ASP A 33 -3.41 11.42 2.08
N ALA A 34 -4.65 11.09 2.46
CA ALA A 34 -5.51 11.97 3.24
C ALA A 34 -4.89 12.30 4.61
N GLU A 35 -4.27 11.33 5.27
CA GLU A 35 -3.60 11.53 6.56
C GLU A 35 -2.38 12.43 6.43
N ILE A 36 -1.53 12.22 5.42
CA ILE A 36 -0.38 13.09 5.14
C ILE A 36 -0.85 14.52 4.90
N ALA A 37 -1.91 14.70 4.11
CA ALA A 37 -2.47 16.02 3.84
C ALA A 37 -3.01 16.68 5.11
N ARG A 38 -3.78 15.93 5.93
CA ARG A 38 -4.32 16.40 7.21
C ARG A 38 -3.22 16.85 8.16
N LEU A 39 -2.16 16.06 8.32
CA LEU A 39 -1.03 16.38 9.20
C LEU A 39 -0.32 17.65 8.72
N ARG A 40 -0.01 17.76 7.43
CA ARG A 40 0.62 18.97 6.84
C ARG A 40 -0.24 20.22 7.02
N SER A 41 -1.55 20.10 6.83
CA SER A 41 -2.48 21.22 7.03
C SER A 41 -2.64 21.62 8.50
N ALA A 42 -2.33 20.72 9.43
CA ALA A 42 -2.37 20.99 10.87
C ALA A 42 -1.08 21.63 11.41
N GLU A 43 0.03 21.59 10.65
CA GLU A 43 1.28 22.23 11.05
C GLU A 43 1.12 23.76 11.15
N ASP A 44 1.65 24.34 12.22
CA ASP A 44 1.74 25.80 12.41
C ASP A 44 3.18 26.15 12.77
N LEU A 45 3.95 26.48 11.73
CA LEU A 45 5.36 26.86 11.80
C LEU A 45 5.61 28.03 12.78
N LYS A 46 4.65 28.98 12.88
CA LYS A 46 4.80 30.17 13.72
C LYS A 46 4.62 29.85 15.19
N LYS A 47 3.86 28.80 15.49
CA LYS A 47 3.64 28.28 16.86
C LYS A 47 4.55 27.10 17.20
N GLY A 48 5.41 26.68 16.28
CA GLY A 48 6.29 25.53 16.45
C GLY A 48 5.56 24.19 16.47
N ILE A 49 4.39 24.09 15.85
CA ILE A 49 3.61 22.84 15.73
C ILE A 49 4.07 22.11 14.47
N PHE A 50 4.64 20.92 14.64
CA PHE A 50 5.17 20.07 13.58
C PHE A 50 4.75 18.62 13.78
N PHE A 51 4.51 17.91 12.68
CA PHE A 51 4.11 16.50 12.69
C PHE A 51 5.07 15.64 11.86
N ALA A 52 6.36 15.98 11.87
CA ALA A 52 7.36 15.36 10.99
C ALA A 52 7.45 13.83 11.16
N SER A 53 7.35 13.33 12.40
CA SER A 53 7.42 11.90 12.70
C SER A 53 6.20 11.15 12.15
N GLU A 54 5.03 11.72 12.36
CA GLU A 54 3.73 11.18 11.93
C GLU A 54 3.62 11.20 10.41
N ILE A 55 4.05 12.29 9.77
CA ILE A 55 4.12 12.41 8.31
C ILE A 55 5.09 11.36 7.76
N HIS A 56 6.26 11.20 8.38
CA HIS A 56 7.22 10.18 7.96
C HIS A 56 6.64 8.77 8.08
N ALA A 57 5.98 8.44 9.19
CA ALA A 57 5.33 7.15 9.39
C ALA A 57 4.23 6.89 8.34
N ALA A 58 3.39 7.88 8.04
CA ALA A 58 2.36 7.78 7.01
C ALA A 58 2.96 7.58 5.61
N VAL A 59 4.08 8.26 5.29
CA VAL A 59 4.81 8.06 4.03
C VAL A 59 5.41 6.66 3.95
N GLN A 60 6.00 6.13 5.02
CA GLN A 60 6.53 4.76 5.04
C GLN A 60 5.41 3.75 4.79
N MET A 61 4.26 3.92 5.45
CA MET A 61 3.09 3.06 5.22
C MET A 61 2.60 3.13 3.78
N LYS A 62 2.49 4.34 3.21
CA LYS A 62 2.13 4.53 1.79
C LYS A 62 3.10 3.79 0.86
N ASN A 63 4.41 3.86 1.13
CA ASN A 63 5.41 3.17 0.32
C ASN A 63 5.23 1.65 0.40
N SER A 64 5.04 1.10 1.60
CA SER A 64 4.77 -0.33 1.77
C SER A 64 3.50 -0.78 1.03
N LEU A 65 2.41 -0.03 1.13
CA LEU A 65 1.16 -0.30 0.42
C LEU A 65 1.33 -0.24 -1.10
N THR A 66 2.13 0.70 -1.60
CA THR A 66 2.42 0.84 -3.05
C THR A 66 3.12 -0.41 -3.58
N VAL A 67 4.11 -0.92 -2.85
CA VAL A 67 4.83 -2.14 -3.20
C VAL A 67 3.90 -3.36 -3.16
N GLN A 68 3.12 -3.52 -2.09
CA GLN A 68 2.17 -4.64 -1.95
C GLN A 68 1.11 -4.63 -3.06
N ARG A 69 0.58 -3.45 -3.40
CA ARG A 69 -0.33 -3.26 -4.53
C ARG A 69 0.30 -3.70 -5.85
N GLN A 70 1.55 -3.32 -6.11
CA GLN A 70 2.24 -3.71 -7.34
C GLN A 70 2.38 -5.24 -7.44
N PHE A 71 2.69 -5.91 -6.33
CA PHE A 71 2.72 -7.37 -6.30
C PHE A 71 1.35 -7.99 -6.60
N ALA A 72 0.26 -7.46 -6.02
CA ALA A 72 -1.10 -7.93 -6.29
C ALA A 72 -1.51 -7.71 -7.76
N VAL A 73 -1.21 -6.55 -8.36
CA VAL A 73 -1.47 -6.28 -9.79
C VAL A 73 -0.69 -7.25 -10.68
N ASN A 74 0.59 -7.50 -10.36
CA ASN A 74 1.39 -8.47 -11.11
C ASN A 74 0.81 -9.88 -11.01
N ARG A 75 0.29 -10.29 -9.84
CA ARG A 75 -0.40 -11.56 -9.67
C ARG A 75 -1.68 -11.63 -10.51
N LEU A 76 -2.50 -10.58 -10.50
CA LEU A 76 -3.72 -10.50 -11.29
C LEU A 76 -3.44 -10.65 -12.79
N ASN A 77 -2.41 -9.96 -13.28
CA ASN A 77 -2.01 -10.06 -14.68
C ASN A 77 -1.58 -11.48 -15.07
N ARG A 78 -0.81 -12.15 -14.20
CA ARG A 78 -0.42 -13.56 -14.42
C ARG A 78 -1.63 -14.50 -14.48
N LEU A 79 -2.56 -14.39 -13.51
CA LEU A 79 -3.78 -15.21 -13.50
C LEU A 79 -4.64 -15.00 -14.75
N ARG A 80 -4.76 -13.77 -15.22
CA ARG A 80 -5.49 -13.44 -16.45
C ARG A 80 -4.81 -14.05 -17.69
N MET A 81 -3.48 -14.06 -17.76
CA MET A 81 -2.74 -14.72 -18.84
C MET A 81 -2.91 -16.24 -18.81
N GLU A 82 -2.91 -16.84 -17.62
CA GLU A 82 -3.12 -18.29 -17.43
C GLU A 82 -4.54 -18.74 -17.84
N THR A 83 -5.53 -17.84 -17.74
CA THR A 83 -6.95 -18.13 -18.04
C THR A 83 -7.31 -17.85 -19.52
N ALA A 84 -6.46 -17.15 -20.27
CA ALA A 84 -6.74 -16.82 -21.67
C ALA A 84 -6.46 -18.04 -22.58
N PRO A 85 -7.42 -18.50 -23.40
CA PRO A 85 -7.16 -19.51 -24.41
C PRO A 85 -6.28 -18.92 -25.53
N PHE A 86 -5.33 -19.72 -26.02
CA PHE A 86 -4.50 -19.40 -27.19
C PHE A 86 -5.33 -19.24 -28.46
#